data_AF-A0A366EAW6-F1
#
_entry.id   AF-A0A366EAW6-F1
#
_cell.length_a   1.000
_cell.length_b   1.000
_cell.length_c   1.000
_cell.angle_alpha   90.00
_cell.angle_beta   90.00
_cell.angle_gamma   90.00
#
_symmetry.space_group_name_H-M   'P 1'
#
loop_
_entity.id
_entity.type
_entity.pdbx_description
1 polymer ?
#
loop_
_entity_poly.entity_id
_entity_poly.type
_entity_poly.pdbx_seq_one_letter_code
_entity_poly.pdbx_strand_id
1 'polypeptide(L)'
;MIYYQDLIDRMDGYRIGTTVVENGEAYLATEDGRVDLNTYSQIEIQTYDDNGIKYHEITYEEMLHEKTPEGWPLFAGFYARVKGGEQ
;
A
#
# COMPACT_ATOMS: atom_id res chain seq x y z
N MET A 1 -18.75 -3.99 -2.21
CA MET A 1 -18.91 -4.89 -1.05
C MET A 1 -17.55 -4.99 -0.34
N ILE A 2 -16.99 -3.85 0.12
CA ILE A 2 -15.56 -3.72 0.49
C ILE A 2 -15.36 -3.78 2.03
N TYR A 3 -16.37 -3.34 2.79
CA TYR A 3 -16.32 -3.27 4.26
C TYR A 3 -15.97 -4.59 4.99
N TYR A 4 -16.41 -5.74 4.50
CA TYR A 4 -16.13 -7.01 5.18
C TYR A 4 -14.67 -7.43 5.05
N GLN A 5 -14.04 -7.19 3.90
CA GLN A 5 -12.64 -7.53 3.69
C GLN A 5 -11.75 -6.61 4.52
N ASP A 6 -12.06 -5.32 4.58
CA ASP A 6 -11.34 -4.35 5.39
C ASP A 6 -11.33 -4.72 6.89
N LEU A 7 -12.46 -5.23 7.40
CA LEU A 7 -12.55 -5.73 8.77
C LEU A 7 -11.66 -6.95 8.99
N ILE A 8 -11.66 -7.90 8.06
CA ILE A 8 -10.81 -9.11 8.12
C ILE A 8 -9.34 -8.72 8.05
N ASP A 9 -8.95 -7.84 7.11
CA ASP A 9 -7.58 -7.38 6.96
C ASP A 9 -7.09 -6.68 8.24
N ARG A 10 -7.92 -5.81 8.84
CA ARG A 10 -7.63 -5.17 10.14
C ARG A 10 -7.51 -6.19 11.28
N MET A 11 -8.37 -7.20 11.33
CA MET A 11 -8.28 -8.29 12.32
C MET A 11 -7.01 -9.13 12.15
N ASP A 12 -6.56 -9.31 10.91
CA ASP A 12 -5.31 -9.97 10.57
C ASP A 12 -4.08 -9.08 10.85
N GLY A 13 -4.29 -7.85 11.33
CA GLY A 13 -3.23 -6.92 11.72
C GLY A 13 -2.70 -6.05 10.57
N TYR A 14 -3.44 -5.95 9.47
CA TYR A 14 -3.12 -4.98 8.42
C TYR A 14 -3.67 -3.59 8.76
N ARG A 15 -2.91 -2.57 8.36
CA ARG A 15 -3.37 -1.20 8.17
C ARG A 15 -3.74 -1.05 6.70
N ILE A 16 -4.89 -0.44 6.43
CA ILE A 16 -5.41 -0.30 5.06
C ILE A 16 -5.52 1.17 4.69
N GLY A 17 -5.29 1.49 3.42
CA GLY A 17 -5.30 2.87 2.96
C GLY A 17 -4.81 3.01 1.51
N THR A 18 -4.34 4.21 1.18
CA THR A 18 -3.82 4.54 -0.15
C THR A 18 -2.32 4.83 -0.08
N THR A 19 -1.54 4.23 -0.97
CA THR A 19 -0.10 4.49 -1.07
C THR A 19 0.20 5.90 -1.57
N VAL A 20 1.18 6.56 -0.96
CA VAL A 20 1.61 7.91 -1.35
C VAL A 20 3.14 7.97 -1.39
N VAL A 21 3.68 8.58 -2.45
CA VAL A 21 5.10 8.92 -2.58
C VAL A 21 5.22 10.42 -2.69
N GLU A 22 5.88 11.05 -1.73
CA GLU A 22 6.06 12.49 -1.69
C GLU A 22 7.38 12.85 -1.01
N ASN A 23 8.11 13.82 -1.55
CA ASN A 23 9.38 14.31 -0.98
C ASN A 23 10.44 13.22 -0.68
N GLY A 24 10.44 12.12 -1.43
CA GLY A 24 11.36 11.00 -1.24
C GLY A 24 10.97 10.03 -0.13
N GLU A 25 9.75 10.16 0.40
CA GLU A 25 9.19 9.27 1.41
C GLU A 25 8.01 8.50 0.81
N ALA A 26 7.83 7.27 1.30
CA ALA A 26 6.72 6.40 0.95
C ALA A 26 5.89 6.13 2.21
N TYR A 27 4.59 6.42 2.16
CA TYR A 27 3.68 6.22 3.28
C TYR A 27 2.32 5.70 2.84
N LEU A 28 1.55 5.15 3.78
CA LEU A 28 0.15 4.78 3.60
C LEU A 28 -0.73 5.85 4.25
N ALA A 29 -1.58 6.49 3.45
CA ALA A 29 -2.63 7.38 3.95
C ALA A 29 -3.85 6.53 4.34
N THR A 30 -4.19 6.51 5.63
CA THR A 30 -5.31 5.77 6.21
C THR A 30 -6.39 6.74 6.70
N GLU A 31 -7.57 6.23 7.06
CA GLU A 31 -8.63 7.05 7.69
C GLU A 31 -8.17 7.66 9.03
N ASP A 32 -7.24 7.00 9.73
CA ASP A 32 -6.75 7.39 11.05
C ASP A 32 -5.47 8.27 10.96
N GLY A 33 -4.90 8.46 9.77
CA GLY A 33 -3.73 9.32 9.55
C GLY A 33 -2.72 8.75 8.57
N ARG A 34 -1.43 8.90 8.90
CA ARG A 34 -0.31 8.46 8.07
C ARG A 34 0.41 7.30 8.74
N VAL A 35 0.75 6.28 7.97
CA VAL A 35 1.62 5.17 8.38
C VAL A 35 2.88 5.23 7.53
N ASP A 36 4.01 5.54 8.17
CA ASP A 36 5.30 5.53 7.48
C ASP A 36 5.68 4.10 7.08
N LEU A 37 6.12 3.95 5.83
CA LEU A 37 6.61 2.68 5.32
C LEU A 37 8.13 2.66 5.38
N ASN A 38 8.67 1.46 5.45
CA ASN A 38 10.11 1.21 5.39
C ASN A 38 10.37 -0.20 4.87
N THR A 39 11.64 -0.57 4.79
CA THR A 39 12.10 -1.87 4.28
C THR A 39 11.63 -3.09 5.09
N TYR A 40 11.08 -2.89 6.29
CA TYR A 40 10.47 -3.96 7.11
C TYR A 40 8.95 -4.03 6.97
N SER A 41 8.35 -3.16 6.15
CA SER A 41 6.91 -3.15 5.89
C SER A 41 6.58 -4.22 4.85
N GLN A 42 5.61 -5.08 5.16
CA GLN A 42 4.96 -5.91 4.15
C GLN A 42 3.90 -5.04 3.46
N ILE A 43 4.11 -4.70 2.18
CA ILE A 43 3.24 -3.79 1.43
C ILE A 43 2.54 -4.59 0.34
N GLU A 44 1.20 -4.62 0.34
CA GLU A 44 0.42 -5.31 -0.67
C GLU A 44 -0.56 -4.36 -1.36
N ILE A 45 -0.37 -4.15 -2.66
CA ILE A 45 -1.23 -3.31 -3.49
C ILE A 45 -2.41 -4.11 -4.03
N GLN A 46 -3.60 -3.51 -3.98
CA GLN A 46 -4.82 -4.08 -4.54
C GLN A 46 -4.88 -3.80 -6.05
N THR A 47 -5.08 -4.86 -6.82
CA THR A 47 -5.36 -4.80 -8.26
C THR A 47 -6.64 -5.57 -8.57
N TYR A 48 -7.13 -5.40 -9.80
CA TYR A 48 -8.33 -6.08 -10.29
C TYR A 48 -7.97 -6.83 -11.58
N ASP A 49 -8.31 -8.12 -11.61
CA ASP A 49 -8.29 -8.94 -12.83
C ASP A 49 -9.70 -9.51 -13.12
N ASP A 50 -9.82 -10.32 -14.17
CA ASP A 50 -11.08 -10.95 -14.56
C ASP A 50 -11.63 -11.91 -13.48
N ASN A 51 -10.83 -12.28 -12.48
CA ASN A 51 -11.20 -13.14 -11.35
C ASN A 51 -11.44 -12.35 -10.05
N GLY A 52 -11.37 -11.01 -10.09
CA GLY A 52 -11.69 -10.13 -8.97
C GLY A 52 -10.48 -9.45 -8.35
N ILE A 53 -10.54 -9.23 -7.03
CA ILE A 53 -9.49 -8.54 -6.28
C ILE A 53 -8.27 -9.44 -6.10
N LYS A 54 -7.09 -8.89 -6.39
CA LYS A 54 -5.79 -9.49 -6.09
C LYS A 54 -4.96 -8.53 -5.26
N TYR A 55 -4.08 -9.11 -4.45
CA TYR A 55 -3.06 -8.36 -3.72
C TYR A 55 -1.70 -8.78 -4.24
N HIS A 56 -0.88 -7.81 -4.60
CA HIS A 56 0.50 -8.02 -5.04
C HIS A 56 1.45 -7.39 -4.04
N GLU A 57 2.37 -8.19 -3.53
CA GLU A 57 3.41 -7.70 -2.64
C GLU A 57 4.44 -6.89 -3.43
N ILE A 58 4.80 -5.73 -2.89
CA ILE A 58 5.88 -4.88 -3.38
C ILE A 58 6.81 -4.51 -2.21
N THR A 59 8.05 -4.20 -2.54
CA THR A 59 9.04 -3.70 -1.59
C THR A 59 8.92 -2.19 -1.39
N TYR A 60 9.46 -1.70 -0.28
CA TYR A 60 9.58 -0.26 -0.03
C TYR A 60 10.41 0.46 -1.10
N GLU A 61 11.48 -0.18 -1.58
CA GLU A 61 12.35 0.36 -2.63
C GLU A 61 11.61 0.49 -3.97
N GLU A 62 10.81 -0.51 -4.34
CA GLU A 62 9.94 -0.44 -5.52
C GLU A 62 8.94 0.71 -5.39
N MET A 63 8.35 0.90 -4.21
CA MET A 63 7.44 2.01 -3.93
C MET A 63 8.08 3.38 -4.17
N LEU A 64 9.33 3.56 -3.73
CA LEU A 64 10.06 4.82 -3.85
C LEU A 64 10.61 5.10 -5.26
N HIS A 65 11.05 4.05 -5.96
CA HIS A 65 11.94 4.22 -7.11
C HIS A 65 11.31 3.83 -8.44
N GLU A 66 10.32 2.94 -8.45
CA GLU A 66 9.63 2.58 -9.69
C GLU A 66 8.76 3.73 -10.17
N LYS A 67 8.89 4.06 -11.45
CA LYS A 67 8.24 5.19 -12.08
C LYS A 67 7.61 4.81 -13.41
N THR A 68 6.52 5.48 -13.76
CA THR A 68 5.99 5.45 -15.12
C THR A 68 7.00 6.10 -16.09
N PRO A 69 6.88 5.86 -17.40
CA PRO A 69 7.74 6.52 -18.40
C PRO A 69 7.74 8.05 -18.31
N GLU A 70 6.65 8.64 -17.82
CA GLU A 70 6.48 10.08 -17.62
C GLU A 70 7.09 10.59 -16.29
N GLY A 71 7.64 9.69 -15.47
CA GLY A 71 8.34 10.01 -14.22
C GLY A 71 7.47 10.02 -12.96
N TRP A 72 6.21 9.62 -13.04
CA TRP A 72 5.32 9.52 -11.88
C TRP A 72 5.63 8.28 -11.05
N PRO A 73 5.54 8.33 -9.71
CA PRO A 73 5.72 7.13 -8.89
C PRO A 73 4.70 6.05 -9.28
N LEU A 74 5.19 4.88 -9.67
CA LEU A 74 4.38 3.84 -10.32
C LEU A 74 3.29 3.30 -9.39
N PHE A 75 3.60 3.17 -8.10
CA PHE A 75 2.73 2.56 -7.11
C PHE A 75 2.01 3.57 -6.23
N ALA A 76 2.06 4.88 -6.52
CA ALA A 76 1.29 5.87 -5.79
C ALA A 76 -0.20 5.84 -6.19
N GLY A 77 -1.09 6.07 -5.22
CA GLY A 77 -2.53 6.13 -5.43
C GLY A 77 -3.24 4.77 -5.43
N PHE A 78 -2.53 3.67 -5.16
CA PHE A 78 -3.14 2.34 -5.08
C PHE A 78 -3.75 2.13 -3.70
N TYR A 79 -4.92 1.48 -3.66
CA TYR A 79 -5.41 0.90 -2.41
C TYR A 79 -4.44 -0.21 -1.99
N ALA A 80 -4.04 -0.22 -0.72
CA ALA A 80 -3.07 -1.17 -0.22
C ALA A 80 -3.37 -1.56 1.22
N ARG A 81 -2.84 -2.72 1.58
CA ARG A 81 -2.77 -3.20 2.96
C ARG A 81 -1.32 -3.37 3.36
N VAL A 82 -0.99 -2.96 4.57
CA VAL A 82 0.37 -2.96 5.10
C VAL A 82 0.41 -3.62 6.46
N LYS A 83 1.41 -4.47 6.70
CA LYS A 83 1.71 -5.03 8.03
C LYS A 83 3.16 -4.75 8.40
N GLY A 84 3.40 -4.52 9.69
CA GLY A 84 4.73 -4.14 10.19
C GLY A 84 5.04 -2.68 9.88
N GLY A 85 6.34 -2.34 9.84
CA GLY A 85 6.79 -1.00 9.50
C GLY A 85 6.97 -0.02 10.67
N GLU A 86 6.72 -0.44 11.91
CA GLU A 86 7.06 0.38 13.08
C GLU A 86 8.46 0.06 13.61
N GLN A 87 9.24 1.11 13.91
CA GLN A 87 10.36 1.04 14.86
C GLN A 87 9.84 1.34 16.26
#